data_AF-W9WQJ8-F1
#
_entry.id   AF-W9WQJ8-F1
#
_cell.length_a   1.000
_cell.length_b   1.000
_cell.length_c   1.000
_cell.angle_alpha   90.00
_cell.angle_beta   90.00
_cell.angle_gamma   90.00
#
_symmetry.space_group_name_H-M   'P 1'
#
loop_
_entity.id
_entity.type
_entity.pdbx_description
1 polymer ?
#
loop_
_entity_poly.entity_id
_entity_poly.type
_entity_poly.pdbx_seq_one_letter_code
_entity_poly.pdbx_strand_id
1 'polypeptide(L)'
;MLSEPVENGLNTGAPNGPCYTPAYASNPGALLQPTAPNTPTLFTPLSIRSKTLKNRIIVSPMCQYSAAAKGPDVGKLTDWHLATLGHYAIKGAALIFAEAAGVQPNGRITPQCPGLWSDEQTASFKRVSDFIKSQGALSGIQLAHAGRKASTAPLGFQLK
;
A
#
# COMPACT_ATOMS: atom_id res chain seq x y z
N MET A 1 18.79 17.19 1.69
CA MET A 1 18.88 17.87 0.38
C MET A 1 17.76 17.31 -0.48
N LEU A 2 16.83 18.15 -0.92
CA LEU A 2 15.83 17.76 -1.91
C LEU A 2 16.60 17.58 -3.23
N SER A 3 16.54 16.40 -3.84
CA SER A 3 17.07 16.21 -5.19
C SER A 3 16.25 17.07 -6.15
N GLU A 4 16.91 17.87 -6.97
CA GLU A 4 16.26 18.59 -8.08
C GLU A 4 15.51 17.55 -8.93
N PRO A 5 14.16 17.57 -8.99
CA PRO A 5 13.40 16.54 -9.70
C PRO A 5 13.56 16.63 -11.23
N VAL A 6 14.31 17.61 -11.72
CA VAL A 6 14.53 17.87 -13.13
C VAL A 6 16.04 17.83 -13.43
N GLU A 7 16.45 16.97 -14.35
CA GLU A 7 17.81 16.91 -14.88
C GLU A 7 17.75 17.15 -16.38
N ASN A 8 18.50 18.13 -16.90
CA ASN A 8 18.50 18.50 -18.32
C ASN A 8 17.10 18.78 -18.92
N GLY A 9 16.16 19.30 -18.11
CA GLY A 9 14.79 19.59 -18.53
C GLY A 9 13.85 18.37 -18.57
N LEU A 10 14.30 17.20 -18.11
CA LEU A 10 13.50 15.97 -18.02
C LEU A 10 13.20 15.61 -16.57
N ASN A 11 12.01 15.06 -16.32
CA ASN A 11 11.64 14.54 -15.01
C ASN A 11 12.54 13.33 -14.65
N THR A 12 13.21 13.43 -13.51
CA THR A 12 13.96 12.31 -12.93
C THR A 12 13.00 11.24 -12.41
N GLY A 13 13.43 9.97 -12.45
CA GLY A 13 12.65 8.85 -11.93
C GLY A 13 12.82 8.70 -10.42
N ALA A 14 11.75 8.36 -9.70
CA ALA A 14 11.84 8.00 -8.30
C ALA A 14 12.73 6.76 -8.14
N PRO A 15 13.64 6.75 -7.16
CA PRO A 15 14.61 5.67 -7.00
C PRO A 15 13.93 4.37 -6.57
N ASN A 16 14.41 3.24 -7.08
CA ASN A 16 14.04 1.88 -6.65
C ASN A 16 12.52 1.56 -6.78
N GLY A 17 11.79 2.23 -7.67
CA GLY A 17 10.42 1.90 -8.02
C GLY A 17 10.32 0.70 -8.97
N PRO A 18 9.19 -0.01 -9.01
CA PRO A 18 8.97 -1.14 -9.93
C PRO A 18 8.82 -0.70 -11.40
N CYS A 19 8.61 0.60 -11.63
CA CYS A 19 8.51 1.23 -12.93
C CYS A 19 8.93 2.70 -12.80
N TYR A 20 9.09 3.39 -13.93
CA TYR A 20 9.30 4.83 -13.94
C TYR A 20 8.11 5.53 -13.29
N THR A 21 8.38 6.29 -12.24
CA THR A 21 7.46 7.23 -11.62
C THR A 21 8.22 8.54 -11.44
N PRO A 22 7.59 9.70 -11.65
CA PRO A 22 8.29 10.97 -11.51
C PRO A 22 8.76 11.15 -10.07
N ALA A 23 10.03 11.50 -9.89
CA ALA A 23 10.53 11.95 -8.60
C ALA A 23 9.88 13.31 -8.28
N TYR A 24 9.43 13.46 -7.04
CA TYR A 24 8.82 14.71 -6.59
C TYR A 24 9.85 15.56 -5.83
N ALA A 25 9.91 16.86 -6.12
CA ALA A 25 10.65 17.83 -5.27
C ALA A 25 10.19 17.76 -3.81
N SER A 26 8.88 17.51 -3.61
CA SER A 26 8.27 17.28 -2.30
C SER A 26 7.32 16.11 -2.39
N ASN A 27 7.41 15.15 -1.46
CA ASN A 27 6.53 13.98 -1.44
C ASN A 27 5.05 14.38 -1.57
N PRO A 28 4.24 13.69 -2.39
CA PRO A 28 2.81 13.95 -2.49
C PRO A 28 2.14 13.95 -1.11
N GLY A 29 1.32 14.96 -0.82
CA GLY A 29 0.65 15.11 0.48
C GLY A 29 1.53 15.58 1.64
N ALA A 30 2.84 15.80 1.43
CA ALA A 30 3.68 16.52 2.39
C ALA A 30 3.47 18.03 2.23
N LEU A 31 3.50 18.76 3.33
CA LEU A 31 3.51 20.22 3.28
C LEU A 31 4.88 20.74 2.86
N LEU A 32 4.88 21.79 2.05
CA LEU A 32 6.11 22.54 1.73
C LEU A 32 6.73 23.18 2.98
N GLN A 33 5.88 23.60 3.93
CA GLN A 33 6.29 24.18 5.21
C GLN A 33 5.55 23.50 6.37
N PRO A 34 6.08 22.38 6.91
CA PRO A 34 5.40 21.57 7.93
C PRO A 34 5.16 22.29 9.26
N THR A 35 5.91 23.36 9.54
CA THR A 35 5.92 24.09 10.82
C THR A 35 5.23 25.46 10.74
N ALA A 36 4.49 25.74 9.66
CA ALA A 36 3.74 26.98 9.56
C ALA A 36 2.71 27.10 10.70
N PRO A 37 2.51 28.30 11.29
CA PRO A 37 1.76 28.50 12.53
C PRO A 37 0.28 28.08 12.47
N ASN A 38 -0.30 27.96 11.28
CA ASN A 38 -1.70 27.58 11.06
C ASN A 38 -1.87 26.21 10.38
N THR A 39 -0.82 25.38 10.34
CA THR A 39 -0.90 24.04 9.76
C THR A 39 -1.79 23.13 10.60
N PRO A 40 -2.87 22.54 10.06
CA PRO A 40 -3.67 21.58 10.79
C PRO A 40 -2.86 20.35 11.18
N THR A 41 -3.07 19.83 12.40
CA THR A 41 -2.37 18.66 12.94
C THR A 41 -2.37 17.46 11.98
N LEU A 42 -3.45 17.27 11.22
CA LEU A 42 -3.59 16.21 10.22
C LEU A 42 -2.45 16.19 9.18
N PHE A 43 -1.91 17.35 8.81
CA PHE A 43 -0.85 17.48 7.82
C PHE A 43 0.56 17.59 8.42
N THR A 44 0.67 17.63 9.75
CA THR A 44 1.98 17.61 10.42
C THR A 44 2.59 16.21 10.39
N PRO A 45 3.92 16.09 10.31
CA PRO A 45 4.59 14.80 10.42
C PRO A 45 4.31 14.10 11.75
N LEU A 46 4.34 12.76 11.73
CA LEU A 46 4.22 11.93 12.94
C LEU A 46 5.29 10.85 12.93
N SER A 47 6.15 10.86 13.95
CA SER A 47 7.17 9.83 14.14
C SER A 47 6.67 8.73 15.08
N ILE A 48 6.80 7.48 14.63
CA ILE A 48 6.49 6.28 15.41
C ILE A 48 7.68 5.34 15.29
N ARG A 49 8.40 5.10 16.40
CA ARG A 49 9.69 4.38 16.41
C ARG A 49 10.66 5.01 15.40
N SER A 50 11.27 4.21 14.53
CA SER A 50 12.27 4.65 13.53
C SER A 50 11.64 5.13 12.20
N LYS A 51 10.32 5.33 12.15
CA LYS A 51 9.61 5.74 10.94
C LYS A 51 8.90 7.06 11.15
N THR A 52 8.94 7.92 10.13
CA THR A 52 8.27 9.21 10.11
C THR A 52 7.24 9.23 8.99
N LEU A 53 5.99 9.51 9.35
CA LEU A 53 4.90 9.76 8.44
C LEU A 53 4.95 11.23 7.99
N LYS A 54 4.83 11.47 6.68
CA LYS A 54 4.82 12.82 6.09
C LYS A 54 3.59 13.66 6.46
N ASN A 55 2.51 13.00 6.84
CA ASN A 55 1.26 13.54 7.37
C ASN A 55 0.57 12.44 8.20
N ARG A 56 -0.59 12.72 8.81
CA ARG A 56 -1.32 11.75 9.65
C ARG A 56 -2.47 11.05 8.90
N ILE A 57 -2.44 11.04 7.58
CA ILE A 57 -3.44 10.38 6.73
C ILE A 57 -2.96 8.94 6.49
N ILE A 58 -3.74 7.99 7.01
CA ILE A 58 -3.41 6.55 6.97
C ILE A 58 -4.57 5.81 6.31
N VAL A 59 -4.26 4.94 5.35
CA VAL A 59 -5.23 4.03 4.74
C VAL A 59 -5.26 2.75 5.54
N SER A 60 -6.41 2.45 6.14
CA SER A 60 -6.64 1.23 6.93
C SER A 60 -6.54 -0.04 6.07
N PRO A 61 -6.27 -1.21 6.67
CA PRO A 61 -6.36 -2.48 5.96
C PRO A 61 -7.83 -2.76 5.62
N MET A 62 -8.18 -2.67 4.33
CA MET A 62 -9.54 -2.86 3.82
C MET A 62 -9.56 -4.04 2.86
N CYS A 63 -10.26 -5.13 3.21
CA CYS A 63 -10.39 -6.29 2.33
C CYS A 63 -11.08 -5.93 1.02
N GLN A 64 -10.44 -6.25 -0.11
CA GLN A 64 -10.96 -5.97 -1.45
C GLN A 64 -11.45 -7.24 -2.16
N TYR A 65 -11.18 -8.42 -1.58
CA TYR A 65 -11.64 -9.71 -2.10
C TYR A 65 -11.29 -9.94 -3.58
N SER A 66 -10.09 -9.51 -3.98
CA SER A 66 -9.65 -9.44 -5.37
C SER A 66 -8.40 -10.27 -5.69
N ALA A 67 -8.03 -11.19 -4.80
CA ALA A 67 -7.04 -12.23 -5.08
C ALA A 67 -7.70 -13.41 -5.81
N ALA A 68 -6.90 -14.20 -6.54
CA ALA A 68 -7.41 -15.40 -7.19
C ALA A 68 -7.92 -16.40 -6.14
N ALA A 69 -9.12 -16.96 -6.36
CA ALA A 69 -9.72 -17.93 -5.46
C ALA A 69 -9.00 -19.29 -5.46
N LYS A 70 -8.37 -19.63 -6.60
CA LYS A 70 -7.73 -20.93 -6.89
C LYS A 70 -6.56 -20.73 -7.85
N GLY A 71 -5.77 -21.79 -8.04
CA GLY A 71 -4.68 -21.82 -9.01
C GLY A 71 -3.36 -21.25 -8.49
N PRO A 72 -2.36 -21.09 -9.37
CA PRO A 72 -1.00 -20.69 -8.97
C PRO A 72 -0.93 -19.27 -8.40
N ASP A 73 -1.95 -18.44 -8.63
CA ASP A 73 -2.01 -17.05 -8.16
C ASP A 73 -2.83 -16.86 -6.87
N VAL A 74 -3.20 -17.97 -6.22
CA VAL A 74 -3.98 -17.93 -4.97
C VAL A 74 -3.28 -17.11 -3.90
N GLY A 75 -4.02 -16.17 -3.32
CA GLY A 75 -3.51 -15.30 -2.26
C GLY A 75 -2.49 -14.23 -2.70
N LYS A 76 -2.13 -14.15 -3.99
CA LYS A 76 -1.24 -13.09 -4.49
C LYS A 76 -1.98 -11.77 -4.63
N LEU A 77 -1.26 -10.67 -4.43
CA LEU A 77 -1.75 -9.35 -4.86
C LEU A 77 -1.75 -9.26 -6.38
N THR A 78 -2.84 -8.74 -6.92
CA THR A 78 -3.10 -8.55 -8.36
C THR A 78 -2.95 -7.07 -8.75
N ASP A 79 -3.08 -6.78 -10.04
CA ASP A 79 -3.09 -5.40 -10.55
C ASP A 79 -4.20 -4.54 -9.95
N TRP A 80 -5.30 -5.15 -9.51
CA TRP A 80 -6.34 -4.48 -8.73
C TRP A 80 -5.77 -3.81 -7.47
N HIS A 81 -4.93 -4.54 -6.73
CA HIS A 81 -4.32 -4.03 -5.50
C HIS A 81 -3.28 -2.96 -5.80
N LEU A 82 -2.52 -3.11 -6.89
CA LEU A 82 -1.59 -2.07 -7.35
C LEU A 82 -2.32 -0.78 -7.70
N ALA A 83 -3.40 -0.87 -8.49
CA ALA A 83 -4.19 0.29 -8.90
C ALA A 83 -4.81 0.99 -7.68
N THR A 84 -5.45 0.23 -6.78
CA THR A 84 -6.14 0.79 -5.61
C THR A 84 -5.17 1.36 -4.58
N LEU A 85 -4.19 0.57 -4.14
CA LEU A 85 -3.24 1.01 -3.11
C LEU A 85 -2.26 2.04 -3.66
N GLY A 86 -1.87 1.92 -4.94
CA GLY A 86 -1.08 2.91 -5.65
C GLY A 86 -1.80 4.24 -5.79
N HIS A 87 -3.11 4.24 -6.05
CA HIS A 87 -3.91 5.47 -6.10
C HIS A 87 -3.82 6.26 -4.79
N TYR A 88 -3.95 5.59 -3.64
CA TYR A 88 -3.80 6.26 -2.34
C TYR A 88 -2.39 6.83 -2.12
N ALA A 89 -1.37 6.15 -2.63
CA ALA A 89 0.01 6.61 -2.52
C ALA A 89 0.24 7.89 -3.35
N ILE A 90 -0.25 7.88 -4.59
CA ILE A 90 -0.22 9.04 -5.50
C ILE A 90 -0.99 10.22 -4.90
N LYS A 91 -2.11 9.97 -4.21
CA LYS A 91 -2.91 11.01 -3.55
C LYS A 91 -2.32 11.50 -2.21
N GLY A 92 -1.17 10.97 -1.80
CA GLY A 92 -0.38 11.55 -0.73
C GLY A 92 -0.66 11.03 0.69
N ALA A 93 -1.33 9.87 0.83
CA ALA A 93 -1.38 9.19 2.13
C ALA A 93 0.04 8.88 2.63
N ALA A 94 0.26 8.95 3.94
CA ALA A 94 1.59 8.73 4.52
C ALA A 94 1.89 7.26 4.82
N LEU A 95 0.87 6.47 5.14
CA LEU A 95 0.99 5.04 5.38
C LEU A 95 -0.22 4.32 4.76
N ILE A 96 0.06 3.27 4.01
CA ILE A 96 -0.95 2.47 3.35
C ILE A 96 -0.75 1.02 3.76
N PHE A 97 -1.79 0.44 4.36
CA PHE A 97 -1.81 -0.97 4.68
C PHE A 97 -2.36 -1.78 3.50
N ALA A 98 -1.64 -2.83 3.11
CA ALA A 98 -2.25 -3.94 2.39
C ALA A 98 -3.30 -4.60 3.27
N GLU A 99 -4.34 -5.16 2.64
CA GLU A 99 -5.45 -5.78 3.35
C GLU A 99 -5.04 -7.00 4.19
N ALA A 100 -5.98 -7.51 4.99
CA ALA A 100 -5.77 -8.66 5.86
C ALA A 100 -5.23 -9.88 5.08
N ALA A 101 -3.94 -10.17 5.25
CA ALA A 101 -3.25 -11.26 4.58
C ALA A 101 -3.27 -12.51 5.46
N GLY A 102 -3.89 -13.57 4.95
CA GLY A 102 -3.93 -14.86 5.65
C GLY A 102 -2.52 -15.40 5.85
N VAL A 103 -2.14 -15.70 7.09
CA VAL A 103 -0.82 -16.34 7.39
C VAL A 103 -0.77 -17.82 7.01
N GLN A 104 -1.94 -18.41 6.72
CA GLN A 104 -2.12 -19.78 6.25
C GLN A 104 -3.28 -19.83 5.24
N PRO A 105 -3.33 -20.84 4.34
CA PRO A 105 -4.39 -20.94 3.33
C PRO A 105 -5.81 -20.93 3.89
N ASN A 106 -6.03 -21.64 5.01
CA ASN A 106 -7.30 -21.74 5.75
C ASN A 106 -7.54 -20.55 6.70
N GLY A 107 -6.57 -19.68 6.90
CA GLY A 107 -6.68 -18.48 7.73
C GLY A 107 -7.37 -17.31 7.03
N ARG A 108 -7.74 -17.46 5.75
CA ARG A 108 -8.38 -16.40 4.97
C ARG A 108 -9.86 -16.26 5.28
N ILE A 109 -10.36 -15.01 5.28
CA ILE A 109 -11.78 -14.71 5.48
C ILE A 109 -12.61 -15.29 4.32
N THR A 110 -12.22 -14.95 3.09
CA THR A 110 -12.81 -15.50 1.85
C THR A 110 -11.72 -16.10 0.96
N PRO A 111 -12.05 -16.96 -0.02
CA PRO A 111 -11.08 -17.47 -0.98
C PRO A 111 -10.35 -16.39 -1.78
N GLN A 112 -10.92 -15.19 -1.91
CA GLN A 112 -10.32 -14.06 -2.64
C GLN A 112 -9.57 -13.07 -1.74
N CYS A 113 -9.38 -13.39 -0.45
CA CYS A 113 -8.42 -12.65 0.38
C CYS A 113 -6.98 -13.02 0.00
N PRO A 114 -6.03 -12.08 0.14
CA PRO A 114 -4.62 -12.36 -0.06
C PRO A 114 -4.04 -13.23 1.06
N GLY A 115 -2.83 -13.71 0.82
CA GLY A 115 -2.08 -14.64 1.66
C GLY A 115 -0.62 -14.26 1.78
N LEU A 116 0.02 -14.69 2.86
CA LEU A 116 1.46 -14.59 3.05
C LEU A 116 2.03 -15.87 3.68
N TRP A 117 1.77 -16.99 3.02
CA TRP A 117 2.27 -18.32 3.39
C TRP A 117 3.24 -18.92 2.36
N SER A 118 3.51 -18.22 1.24
CA SER A 118 4.48 -18.64 0.22
C SER A 118 5.34 -17.47 -0.30
N ASP A 119 6.48 -17.80 -0.89
CA ASP A 119 7.44 -16.81 -1.41
C ASP A 119 6.91 -16.07 -2.64
N GLU A 120 6.11 -16.74 -3.48
CA GLU A 120 5.48 -16.12 -4.66
C GLU A 120 4.47 -15.04 -4.25
N GLN A 121 3.82 -15.20 -3.09
CA GLN A 121 2.96 -14.16 -2.53
C GLN A 121 3.80 -12.97 -2.10
N THR A 122 4.91 -13.19 -1.39
CA THR A 122 5.85 -12.13 -0.99
C THR A 122 6.32 -11.29 -2.17
N ALA A 123 6.60 -11.89 -3.33
CA ALA A 123 6.97 -11.15 -4.54
C ALA A 123 5.86 -10.19 -5.02
N SER A 124 4.59 -10.64 -4.97
CA SER A 124 3.45 -9.78 -5.31
C SER A 124 3.26 -8.61 -4.33
N PHE A 125 3.48 -8.84 -3.03
CA PHE A 125 3.48 -7.78 -2.01
C PHE A 125 4.62 -6.79 -2.22
N LYS A 126 5.81 -7.28 -2.57
CA LYS A 126 6.97 -6.44 -2.86
C LYS A 126 6.69 -5.46 -4.00
N ARG A 127 6.11 -5.92 -5.11
CA ARG A 127 5.75 -5.05 -6.25
C ARG A 127 4.87 -3.88 -5.82
N VAL A 128 3.83 -4.14 -5.02
CA VAL A 128 2.93 -3.09 -4.52
C VAL A 128 3.63 -2.19 -3.49
N SER A 129 4.43 -2.77 -2.59
CA SER A 129 5.18 -2.04 -1.56
C SER A 129 6.20 -1.08 -2.17
N ASP A 130 6.92 -1.51 -3.20
CA ASP A 130 7.91 -0.69 -3.91
C ASP A 130 7.23 0.48 -4.63
N PHE A 131 6.06 0.24 -5.25
CA PHE A 131 5.27 1.33 -5.85
C PHE A 131 4.85 2.35 -4.79
N ILE A 132 4.27 1.91 -3.67
CA ILE A 132 3.86 2.80 -2.56
C ILE A 132 5.04 3.66 -2.07
N LYS A 133 6.21 3.04 -1.89
CA LYS A 133 7.43 3.72 -1.43
C LYS A 133 7.98 4.71 -2.45
N SER A 134 7.88 4.41 -3.74
CA SER A 134 8.28 5.34 -4.81
C SER A 134 7.49 6.66 -4.76
N GLN A 135 6.27 6.65 -4.20
CA GLN A 135 5.43 7.84 -4.01
C GLN A 135 5.65 8.52 -2.63
N GLY A 136 6.72 8.15 -1.92
CA GLY A 136 7.08 8.73 -0.63
C GLY A 136 6.13 8.35 0.51
N ALA A 137 5.38 7.27 0.39
CA ALA A 137 4.53 6.72 1.44
C ALA A 137 5.18 5.48 2.08
N LEU A 138 4.83 5.20 3.33
CA LEU A 138 5.17 3.92 3.96
C LEU A 138 4.15 2.85 3.55
N SER A 139 4.64 1.61 3.46
CA SER A 139 3.83 0.44 3.16
C SER A 139 3.78 -0.46 4.38
N GLY A 140 2.57 -0.80 4.81
CA GLY A 140 2.30 -1.73 5.91
C GLY A 140 1.49 -2.94 5.44
N ILE A 141 1.41 -3.97 6.29
CA ILE A 141 0.60 -5.17 6.06
C ILE A 141 -0.09 -5.56 7.37
N GLN A 142 -1.34 -6.01 7.28
CA GLN A 142 -2.04 -6.65 8.39
C GLN A 142 -1.96 -8.17 8.25
N LEU A 143 -1.21 -8.82 9.13
CA LEU A 143 -1.21 -10.28 9.25
C LEU A 143 -2.50 -10.74 9.93
N ALA A 144 -3.17 -11.74 9.35
CA ALA A 144 -4.48 -12.18 9.81
C ALA A 144 -4.66 -13.70 9.80
N HIS A 145 -5.51 -14.16 10.72
CA HIS A 145 -6.12 -15.48 10.68
C HIS A 145 -7.58 -15.36 11.11
N ALA A 146 -8.52 -15.61 10.21
CA ALA A 146 -9.95 -15.38 10.43
C ALA A 146 -10.59 -16.39 11.42
N GLY A 147 -9.93 -17.53 11.65
CA GLY A 147 -10.39 -18.54 12.61
C GLY A 147 -11.78 -19.04 12.26
N ARG A 148 -12.72 -19.03 13.22
CA ARG A 148 -14.11 -19.44 12.99
C ARG A 148 -14.89 -18.59 11.98
N LYS A 149 -14.36 -17.44 11.57
CA LYS A 149 -14.95 -16.55 10.55
C LYS A 149 -14.34 -16.78 9.15
N ALA A 150 -13.47 -17.77 9.00
CA ALA A 150 -12.86 -18.13 7.73
C ALA A 150 -13.88 -18.82 6.79
N SER A 151 -13.46 -19.02 5.53
CA SER A 151 -14.23 -19.76 4.52
C SER A 151 -15.64 -19.20 4.25
N THR A 152 -15.77 -17.88 4.28
CA THR A 152 -17.03 -17.17 3.99
C THR A 152 -17.03 -16.60 2.57
N ALA A 153 -18.22 -16.27 2.06
CA ALA A 153 -18.38 -15.52 0.82
C ALA A 153 -18.32 -14.01 1.11
N PRO A 154 -17.74 -13.19 0.22
CA PRO A 154 -17.81 -11.74 0.36
C PRO A 154 -19.28 -11.28 0.27
N LEU A 155 -19.71 -10.42 1.20
CA LEU A 155 -21.05 -9.83 1.18
C LEU A 155 -21.25 -9.08 -0.16
N GLY A 156 -22.22 -9.52 -0.97
CA GLY A 156 -22.63 -8.83 -2.21
C GLY A 156 -22.25 -9.52 -3.53
N PHE A 157 -21.38 -10.54 -3.53
CA PHE A 157 -21.11 -11.36 -4.71
C PHE A 157 -21.89 -12.68 -4.60
N GLN A 158 -23.11 -12.70 -5.12
CA GLN A 158 -23.86 -13.95 -5.25
C GLN A 158 -23.17 -14.86 -6.28
N LEU A 159 -22.90 -16.10 -5.86
CA LEU A 159 -22.62 -17.20 -6.76
C LEU A 159 -23.87 -17.38 -7.65
N LYS A 160 -23.76 -17.03 -8.93
CA LYS A 160 -24.68 -17.56 -9.94
C LYS A 160 -24.36 -19.03 -10.17
#